data_AF-A0A243PHM7-F1
#
_entry.id   AF-A0A243PHM7-F1
#
_cell.length_a   1.000
_cell.length_b   1.000
_cell.length_c   1.000
_cell.angle_alpha   90.00
_cell.angle_beta   90.00
_cell.angle_gamma   90.00
#
_symmetry.space_group_name_H-M   'P 1'
#
loop_
_entity.id
_entity.type
_entity.pdbx_description
1 polymer ?
#
loop_
_entity_poly.entity_id
_entity_poly.type
_entity_poly.pdbx_seq_one_letter_code
_entity_poly.pdbx_strand_id
1 'polypeptide(L)' 'MMMKLFLAVLMGPLVLTACAQAVPRSSEYFAAHLDEARRIVAGCRDGTVRGEECANAARAVEEADAKERFRRFRGR' A
#
# COMPACT_ATOMS: atom_id res chain seq x y z
N MET A 1 23.06 14.85 -49.94
CA MET A 1 21.64 14.97 -50.33
C MET A 1 20.81 14.12 -49.36
N MET A 2 20.47 14.71 -48.21
CA MET A 2 19.11 15.17 -47.92
C MET A 2 18.19 13.99 -47.60
N MET A 3 18.27 13.47 -46.38
CA MET A 3 17.30 13.84 -45.35
C MET A 3 15.87 13.50 -45.80
N LYS A 4 15.48 12.23 -45.64
CA LYS A 4 14.07 11.84 -45.59
C LYS A 4 13.93 10.51 -44.87
N LEU A 5 13.47 10.64 -43.63
CA LEU A 5 12.77 9.65 -42.83
C LEU A 5 13.61 8.67 -42.00
N PHE A 6 14.63 9.20 -41.29
CA PHE A 6 14.92 8.75 -39.92
C PHE A 6 13.81 9.26 -38.98
N LEU A 7 12.55 8.82 -39.14
CA LEU A 7 11.48 9.19 -38.21
C LEU A 7 10.28 8.24 -38.33
N ALA A 8 10.48 6.98 -37.96
CA ALA A 8 9.38 6.13 -37.51
C ALA A 8 9.71 5.66 -36.10
N VAL A 9 9.85 6.66 -35.22
CA VAL A 9 9.96 6.49 -33.77
C VAL A 9 8.73 5.72 -33.30
N LEU A 10 9.00 4.63 -32.59
CA LEU A 10 8.14 3.93 -31.63
C LEU A 10 6.81 4.66 -31.35
N MET A 11 5.77 4.36 -32.13
CA MET A 11 4.38 4.58 -31.70
C MET A 11 3.90 3.29 -31.04
N GLY A 12 4.52 2.96 -29.90
CA GLY A 12 3.88 2.08 -28.93
C GLY A 12 2.74 2.87 -28.28
N PRO A 13 1.53 2.30 -28.12
CA PRO A 13 0.49 2.96 -27.35
C PRO A 13 0.99 3.09 -25.91
N LEU A 14 1.39 4.30 -25.53
CA LEU A 14 1.71 4.62 -24.15
C LEU A 14 0.37 4.66 -23.40
N VAL A 15 -0.11 3.49 -22.98
CA VAL A 15 -1.26 3.38 -22.09
C VAL A 15 -0.81 3.90 -20.72
N LEU A 16 -0.90 5.21 -20.52
CA LEU A 16 -0.80 5.80 -19.19
C LEU A 16 -2.04 5.35 -18.41
N THR A 17 -1.92 4.23 -17.71
CA THR A 17 -2.86 3.89 -16.65
C THR A 17 -2.76 5.01 -15.63
N ALA A 18 -3.79 5.86 -15.57
CA ALA A 18 -3.89 6.88 -14.54
C ALA A 18 -3.70 6.18 -13.19
N CYS A 19 -2.67 6.57 -12.45
CA CYS A 19 -2.46 6.10 -11.08
C CYS A 19 -3.59 6.69 -10.22
N ALA A 20 -4.76 6.06 -10.23
CA ALA A 20 -5.79 6.33 -9.26
C ALA A 20 -5.21 5.90 -7.91
N GLN A 21 -4.65 6.85 -7.17
CA GLN A 21 -4.25 6.62 -5.80
C GLN A 21 -5.54 6.31 -5.04
N ALA A 22 -5.71 5.07 -4.62
CA ALA A 22 -6.83 4.67 -3.81
C ALA A 22 -6.86 5.56 -2.56
N VAL A 23 -8.04 6.05 -2.18
CA VAL A 23 -8.21 6.82 -0.95
C VAL A 23 -7.75 5.95 0.21
N PRO A 24 -6.83 6.43 1.07
CA PRO A 24 -6.37 5.64 2.21
C PRO A 24 -7.51 5.23 3.11
N ARG A 25 -7.56 3.94 3.42
CA ARG A 25 -8.55 3.35 4.32
C ARG A 25 -8.16 3.66 5.76
N SER A 26 -9.17 3.78 6.61
CA SER A 26 -8.96 4.19 8.00
C SER A 26 -8.39 3.05 8.85
N SER A 27 -7.82 3.38 10.01
CA SER A 27 -7.38 2.39 10.99
C SER A 27 -8.51 1.50 11.48
N GLU A 28 -9.73 2.03 11.61
CA GLU A 28 -10.90 1.27 12.09
C GLU A 28 -11.28 0.18 11.10
N TYR A 29 -11.19 0.47 9.79
CA TYR A 29 -11.35 -0.55 8.75
C TYR A 29 -10.32 -1.66 8.95
N PHE A 30 -9.04 -1.31 9.10
CA PHE A 30 -7.98 -2.30 9.29
C PHE A 30 -8.09 -3.07 10.61
N ALA A 31 -8.62 -2.46 11.66
CA ALA A 31 -8.90 -3.14 12.92
C ALA A 31 -9.98 -4.24 12.75
N ALA A 32 -10.95 -4.04 11.85
CA ALA A 32 -11.91 -5.07 11.46
C ALA A 32 -11.33 -6.10 10.46
N HIS A 33 -10.24 -5.76 9.77
CA HIS A 33 -9.61 -6.56 8.71
C HIS A 33 -8.10 -6.78 8.97
N LEU A 34 -7.74 -7.34 10.13
CA LEU A 34 -6.33 -7.40 10.58
C LEU A 34 -5.40 -8.21 9.66
N ASP A 35 -5.87 -9.27 9.02
CA ASP A 35 -5.03 -10.04 8.08
C ASP A 35 -4.70 -9.25 6.83
N GLU A 36 -5.60 -8.37 6.41
CA GLU A 36 -5.31 -7.42 5.33
C GLU A 36 -4.35 -6.33 5.80
N ALA A 37 -4.55 -5.79 7.01
CA ALA A 37 -3.64 -4.80 7.59
C ALA A 37 -2.19 -5.32 7.59
N ARG A 38 -1.99 -6.59 7.97
CA ARG A 38 -0.66 -7.25 7.94
C ARG A 38 -0.07 -7.33 6.53
N ARG A 39 -0.88 -7.66 5.50
CA ARG A 39 -0.43 -7.66 4.10
C ARG A 39 -0.05 -6.27 3.62
N ILE A 40 -0.84 -5.26 3.98
CA ILE A 40 -0.55 -3.86 3.65
C ILE A 40 0.76 -3.42 4.31
N VAL A 41 0.95 -3.73 5.60
CA VAL A 41 2.22 -3.44 6.31
C VAL A 41 3.42 -4.11 5.64
N ALA A 42 3.27 -5.35 5.13
CA ALA A 42 4.32 -5.98 4.34
C ALA A 42 4.61 -5.20 3.05
N GLY A 43 3.57 -4.82 2.30
CA GLY A 43 3.70 -3.97 1.12
C GLY A 43 4.36 -2.60 1.41
N CYS A 44 4.12 -2.04 2.60
CA CYS A 44 4.78 -0.82 3.05
C CYS A 44 6.29 -0.99 3.28
N ARG A 45 6.73 -2.15 3.80
CA ARG A 45 8.15 -2.48 3.95
C ARG A 45 8.83 -2.67 2.60
N ASP A 46 8.11 -3.26 1.65
CA ASP A 46 8.59 -3.50 0.29
C ASP A 46 8.48 -2.25 -0.61
N GLY A 47 7.88 -1.17 -0.11
CA GLY A 47 7.70 0.10 -0.81
C GLY A 47 6.60 0.10 -1.88
N THR A 48 5.80 -0.96 -1.97
CA THR A 48 4.69 -1.12 -2.92
C THR A 48 3.41 -0.40 -2.47
N VAL A 49 3.26 -0.17 -1.16
CA VAL A 49 2.24 0.69 -0.56
C VAL A 49 2.93 1.82 0.19
N ARG A 50 2.34 3.02 0.18
CA ARG A 50 2.94 4.23 0.78
C ARG A 50 1.87 5.15 1.37
N GLY A 51 2.30 6.11 2.17
CA GLY A 51 1.45 7.18 2.70
C GLY A 51 0.54 6.72 3.82
N GLU A 52 -0.60 7.41 3.99
CA GLU A 52 -1.55 7.20 5.09
C GLU A 52 -2.09 5.77 5.17
N GLU A 53 -2.14 5.05 4.05
CA GLU A 53 -2.52 3.63 4.01
C GLU A 53 -1.60 2.78 4.89
N CYS A 54 -0.29 3.09 4.89
CA CYS A 54 0.68 2.44 5.74
C CYS A 54 0.52 2.82 7.21
N ALA A 55 0.28 4.10 7.51
CA ALA A 55 0.11 4.58 8.87
C ALA A 55 -1.14 3.95 9.53
N ASN A 56 -2.25 3.89 8.79
CA ASN A 56 -3.51 3.33 9.27
C ASN A 56 -3.44 1.82 9.47
N ALA A 57 -2.85 1.08 8.53
CA ALA A 57 -2.66 -0.36 8.67
C ALA A 57 -1.70 -0.72 9.82
N ALA A 58 -0.59 0.01 9.95
CA ALA A 58 0.39 -0.21 11.03
C ALA A 58 -0.24 0.03 12.41
N ARG A 59 -0.97 1.14 12.59
CA ARG A 59 -1.68 1.44 13.83
C ARG A 59 -2.63 0.31 14.25
N ALA A 60 -3.42 -0.22 13.31
CA ALA A 60 -4.34 -1.32 13.61
C ALA A 60 -3.61 -2.61 14.06
N VAL A 61 -2.48 -2.95 13.43
CA VAL A 61 -1.67 -4.10 13.83
C VAL A 61 -1.04 -3.90 15.21
N GLU A 62 -0.45 -2.73 15.46
CA GLU A 62 0.19 -2.41 16.74
C GLU A 62 -0.79 -2.44 17.91
N GLU A 63 -1.99 -1.89 17.74
CA GLU A 63 -3.05 -1.92 18.75
C GLU A 63 -3.54 -3.35 19.02
N ALA A 64 -3.70 -4.16 17.97
CA ALA A 64 -4.08 -5.56 18.10
C ALA A 64 -3.03 -6.36 18.89
N ASP A 65 -1.76 -6.18 18.55
CA ASP A 65 -0.64 -6.84 19.24
C ASP A 65 -0.54 -6.36 20.69
N ALA A 66 -0.71 -5.05 20.94
CA ALA A 66 -0.72 -4.49 22.29
C ALA A 66 -1.85 -5.08 23.14
N LYS A 67 -3.05 -5.19 22.57
CA LYS A 67 -4.21 -5.81 23.22
C LYS A 67 -3.97 -7.28 23.53
N GLU A 68 -3.34 -8.02 22.61
CA GLU A 68 -2.99 -9.42 22.84
C GLU A 68 -1.95 -9.57 23.96
N ARG A 69 -0.86 -8.79 23.92
CA ARG A 69 0.16 -8.76 24.98
C ARG A 69 -0.46 -8.42 26.34
N PHE A 70 -1.34 -7.43 26.38
CA PHE A 70 -2.04 -7.03 27.59
C PHE A 70 -2.93 -8.15 28.15
N ARG A 71 -3.66 -8.88 27.28
CA ARG A 71 -4.46 -10.05 27.69
C ARG A 71 -3.59 -11.15 28.28
N ARG A 72 -2.43 -11.44 27.67
CA ARG A 72 -1.46 -12.42 28.19
C ARG A 72 -0.87 -11.99 29.54
N PHE A 73 -0.65 -10.69 29.73
CA PHE A 73 -0.16 -10.14 30.99
C PHE A 73 -1.22 -10.21 32.11
N ARG A 74 -2.46 -9.84 31.82
CA ARG A 74 -3.57 -9.88 32.81
C ARG A 74 -4.15 -11.27 33.09
N GLY A 75 -3.97 -12.22 32.18
CA GLY A 75 -4.47 -13.59 32.31
C GLY A 75 -3.52 -14.53 33.06
N ARG A 76 -2.51 -13.98 33.73
CA ARG A 76 -1.55 -14.69 34.57
C ARG A 76 -1.78 -14.32 36.03
#